data_AF-A0A1E8EZY0-F1
#
_entry.id   AF-A0A1E8EZY0-F1
#
_cell.length_a   1.000
_cell.length_b   1.000
_cell.length_c   1.000
_cell.angle_alpha   90.00
_cell.angle_beta   90.00
_cell.angle_gamma   90.00
#
_symmetry.space_group_name_H-M   'P 1'
#
loop_
_entity.id
_entity.type
_entity.pdbx_description
1 polymer ?
#
loop_
_entity_poly.entity_id
_entity_poly.type
_entity_poly.pdbx_seq_one_letter_code
_entity_poly.pdbx_strand_id
1 'polypeptide(L)' 'MINLIVTDMDGALVNDKGNINKKIFNLIHFLNERDIKFY' A
#
# COMPACT_ATOMS: atom_id res chain seq x y z
N MET A 1 -11.94 0.22 13.81
CA MET A 1 -10.75 -0.65 13.64
C MET A 1 -10.65 -0.95 12.15
N ILE A 2 -9.50 -0.68 11.53
CA ILE A 2 -9.30 -0.91 10.09
C ILE A 2 -8.61 -2.24 9.93
N ASN A 3 -9.21 -3.15 9.16
CA ASN A 3 -8.66 -4.50 8.91
C ASN A 3 -8.33 -4.71 7.42
N LEU A 4 -8.75 -3.78 6.56
CA LEU A 4 -8.63 -3.86 5.11
C LEU A 4 -8.43 -2.47 4.53
N ILE A 5 -7.43 -2.33 3.68
CA ILE A 5 -7.18 -1.16 2.85
C ILE A 5 -7.16 -1.66 1.40
N VAL A 6 -7.95 -0.99 0.54
CA VAL A 6 -7.96 -1.25 -0.89
C VAL A 6 -7.62 0.05 -1.59
N THR A 7 -6.64 0.03 -2.49
CA THR A 7 -6.21 1.21 -3.24
C THR A 7 -6.28 0.97 -4.74
N ASP A 8 -6.52 2.05 -5.48
CA ASP A 8 -6.22 2.05 -6.91
C ASP A 8 -4.70 1.97 -7.12
N MET A 9 -4.29 1.47 -8.28
CA MET A 9 -2.88 1.29 -8.63
C MET A 9 -2.34 2.55 -9.30
N ASP A 10 -2.94 2.97 -10.40
CA ASP A 10 -2.50 4.14 -11.17
C ASP A 10 -2.91 5.44 -10.47
N GLY A 11 -1.97 6.36 -10.28
CA GLY A 11 -2.22 7.66 -9.65
C GLY A 11 -2.41 7.61 -8.13
N ALA A 12 -2.41 6.42 -7.50
CA ALA A 12 -2.49 6.25 -6.06
C ALA A 12 -1.27 5.48 -5.49
N LEU A 13 -1.04 4.23 -5.91
CA LEU A 13 0.14 3.46 -5.50
C LEU A 13 1.36 3.75 -6.38
N VAL A 14 1.09 3.92 -7.68
CA VAL A 14 2.05 4.15 -8.75
C VAL A 14 1.94 5.61 -9.19
N ASN A 15 3.06 6.31 -9.26
CA ASN A 15 3.07 7.67 -9.78
C ASN A 15 2.91 7.72 -11.30
N ASP A 16 2.75 8.91 -11.86
CA ASP A 16 2.52 9.18 -13.28
C ASP A 16 3.68 8.70 -14.20
N LYS A 17 4.80 8.27 -13.62
CA LYS A 17 5.95 7.68 -14.31
C LYS A 17 6.01 6.15 -14.20
N GLY A 18 4.98 5.50 -13.65
CA GLY A 18 4.97 4.05 -13.45
C GLY A 18 5.82 3.58 -12.26
N ASN A 19 6.27 4.48 -11.38
CA ASN A 19 7.15 4.12 -10.26
C ASN A 19 6.40 4.03 -8.94
N ILE A 20 6.72 2.99 -8.16
CA ILE A 20 6.26 2.83 -6.78
C ILE A 20 7.33 3.33 -5.81
N ASN A 21 6.91 4.08 -4.79
CA ASN A 21 7.82 4.52 -3.74
C ASN A 21 8.24 3.34 -2.86
N LYS A 22 9.55 3.11 -2.69
CA LYS A 22 10.06 2.01 -1.85
C LYS A 22 9.54 2.05 -0.40
N LYS A 23 9.20 3.24 0.11
CA LYS A 23 8.62 3.41 1.46
C LYS A 23 7.25 2.72 1.61
N ILE A 24 6.50 2.55 0.52
CA ILE A 24 5.19 1.89 0.52
C ILE A 24 5.32 0.41 0.90
N PHE A 25 6.40 -0.26 0.50
CA PHE A 25 6.63 -1.66 0.88
C PHE A 25 6.84 -1.83 2.39
N ASN A 26 7.57 -0.90 3.02
CA ASN A 26 7.73 -0.89 4.48
C ASN A 26 6.39 -0.67 5.18
N LEU A 27 5.54 0.19 4.63
CA LEU A 27 4.19 0.42 5.15
C LEU A 27 3.31 -0.83 5.02
N ILE A 28 3.27 -1.46 3.85
CA ILE A 28 2.50 -2.70 3.62
C ILE A 28 2.97 -3.81 4.57
N HIS A 29 4.28 -3.93 4.77
CA HIS A 29 4.84 -4.90 5.72
C HIS A 29 4.37 -4.63 7.16
N PHE A 30 4.49 -3.39 7.63
CA PHE A 30 4.03 -2.96 8.96
C PHE A 30 2.51 -3.17 9.18
N LEU A 31 1.71 -3.01 8.12
CA LEU A 31 0.27 -3.25 8.14
C LEU A 31 -0.05 -4.76 8.23
N ASN A 32 0.65 -5.58 7.46
CA ASN A 32 0.50 -7.04 7.51
C ASN A 32 0.89 -7.61 8.89
N GLU A 33 1.92 -7.08 9.55
CA GLU A 33 2.27 -7.48 10.93
C GLU A 33 1.16 -7.18 11.96
N ARG A 34 0.25 -6.25 11.64
CA ARG A 34 -0.90 -5.88 12.47
C ARG A 34 -2.21 -6.54 12.03
N ASP A 35 -2.13 -7.54 11.15
CA ASP A 35 -3.30 -8.20 10.56
C ASP A 35 -4.23 -7.24 9.79
N ILE A 36 -3.65 -6.17 9.22
CA ILE A 36 -4.35 -5.25 8.33
C ILE A 36 -3.97 -5.62 6.89
N LYS A 37 -4.94 -6.10 6.13
CA LYS A 37 -4.72 -6.51 4.74
C LYS A 37 -4.68 -5.29 3.82
N PHE A 38 -3.73 -5.26 2.89
CA PHE A 38 -3.60 -4.20 1.89
C PHE A 38 -3.71 -4.82 0.49
N TYR A 39 -4.63 -4.31 -0.33
CA TYR A 39 -4.89 -4.76 -1.71
C TYR A 39 -4.84 -3.59 -2.69
#